data_AF-A0A3Q2EK13-F1
#
_entry.id   AF-A0A3Q2EK13-F1
#
_cell.length_a   1.000
_cell.length_b   1.000
_cell.length_c   1.000
_cell.angle_alpha   90.00
_cell.angle_beta   90.00
_cell.angle_gamma   90.00
#
_symmetry.space_group_name_H-M   'P 1'
#
loop_
_entity.id
_entity.type
_entity.pdbx_description
1 polymer ?
#
loop_
_entity_poly.entity_id
_entity_poly.type
_entity_poly.pdbx_seq_one_letter_code
_entity_poly.pdbx_strand_id
1 'polypeptide(L)'
;MLPTQSFHGQFALTNGDPLQCHSYLSGYISLLLRAEPYSTSRFGSQCLQNNNIMGIENICELAARMLFSAVEWARNIPFFPDLQVPDQVALLRLTWSELFVLNAAQCAMPVHVAPLLAAAGLHASPMSADRVVAFMDHIRVFQEQVEKLKVLQVDSAEYSCIKAIVLFTTDACGLSDVAHVESLQEKSQCALEEYVRSQYPNQPNRFGKLLLRLPSLRTVSSSVIEQLFFVRLVGKTPIETLIRDMLLSGSSFSWPYMPIHIFPTHLQVRYKPSEEEAELDGAGRSNQRAGAALFTERGLMDQSPTHISSLKKPPTIQLF
;
A
#
# COMPACT_ATOMS: atom_id res chain seq x y z
N MET A 1 -19.44 -61.58 5.76
CA MET A 1 -20.36 -60.55 5.25
C MET A 1 -20.85 -59.74 6.45
N LEU A 2 -20.67 -58.42 6.43
CA LEU A 2 -21.01 -57.49 7.51
C LEU A 2 -22.53 -57.48 7.82
N PRO A 3 -22.93 -57.13 9.06
CA PRO A 3 -24.19 -56.45 9.30
C PRO A 3 -24.00 -54.92 9.33
N THR A 4 -24.95 -54.27 8.68
CA THR A 4 -25.23 -52.85 8.51
C THR A 4 -25.40 -52.10 9.83
N GLN A 5 -24.74 -50.94 9.98
CA GLN A 5 -25.09 -49.93 10.99
C GLN A 5 -26.09 -48.93 10.42
N SER A 6 -27.21 -48.79 11.12
CA SER A 6 -28.24 -47.76 10.95
C SER A 6 -27.79 -46.43 11.57
N PHE A 7 -27.91 -45.35 10.79
CA PHE A 7 -27.67 -43.96 11.17
C PHE A 7 -28.67 -43.46 12.21
N HIS A 8 -28.17 -42.97 13.36
CA HIS A 8 -28.72 -41.79 14.04
C HIS A 8 -27.69 -41.28 15.05
N GLY A 9 -27.01 -40.17 14.72
CA GLY A 9 -26.04 -39.51 15.59
C GLY A 9 -26.49 -38.09 15.91
N GLN A 10 -27.08 -37.93 17.09
CA GLN A 10 -27.24 -36.65 17.77
C GLN A 10 -25.87 -36.04 18.01
N PHE A 11 -25.66 -34.80 17.59
CA PHE A 11 -24.46 -34.03 17.93
C PHE A 11 -24.53 -33.57 19.38
N ALA A 12 -23.97 -34.37 20.29
CA ALA A 12 -23.57 -33.93 21.61
C ALA A 12 -22.10 -33.48 21.56
N LEU A 13 -21.83 -32.24 21.97
CA LEU A 13 -20.49 -31.69 22.13
C LEU A 13 -19.78 -32.44 23.26
N THR A 14 -19.03 -33.48 22.93
CA THR A 14 -18.12 -34.15 23.88
C THR A 14 -16.71 -33.66 23.65
N ASN A 15 -16.11 -33.07 24.70
CA ASN A 15 -14.68 -32.79 24.93
C ASN A 15 -13.76 -33.19 23.76
N GLY A 16 -13.44 -32.22 22.90
CA GLY A 16 -12.45 -32.40 21.85
C GLY A 16 -11.06 -32.64 22.45
N ASP A 17 -10.40 -33.68 21.98
CA ASP A 17 -9.00 -33.98 22.30
C ASP A 17 -8.13 -32.74 21.99
N PRO A 18 -7.39 -32.17 22.98
CA PRO A 18 -6.58 -30.97 22.78
C PRO A 18 -5.64 -31.09 21.57
N LEU A 19 -5.14 -32.30 21.32
CA LEU A 19 -4.25 -32.60 20.20
C LEU A 19 -4.90 -32.36 18.83
N GLN A 20 -6.21 -32.60 18.72
CA GLN A 20 -6.93 -32.37 17.48
C GLN A 20 -7.12 -30.87 17.22
N CYS A 21 -7.45 -30.10 18.26
CA CYS A 21 -7.55 -28.64 18.19
C CYS A 21 -6.23 -28.00 17.73
N HIS A 22 -5.11 -28.45 18.32
CA HIS A 22 -3.76 -28.00 17.96
C HIS A 22 -3.44 -28.25 16.47
N SER A 23 -3.78 -29.44 15.96
CA SER A 23 -3.62 -29.78 14.55
C SER A 23 -4.49 -28.91 13.63
N TYR A 24 -5.73 -28.62 14.03
CA TYR A 24 -6.63 -27.74 13.26
C TYR A 24 -6.12 -26.30 13.17
N LEU A 25 -5.62 -25.72 14.26
CA LEU A 25 -5.10 -24.35 14.26
C LEU A 25 -3.80 -24.24 13.46
N SER A 26 -2.94 -25.25 13.53
CA SER A 26 -1.76 -25.34 12.65
C SER A 26 -2.14 -25.45 11.16
N GLY A 27 -3.18 -26.24 10.84
CA GLY A 27 -3.76 -26.33 9.51
C GLY A 27 -4.34 -25.01 9.02
N TYR A 28 -5.04 -24.27 9.89
CA TYR A 28 -5.57 -22.94 9.61
C TYR A 28 -4.46 -21.95 9.21
N ILE A 29 -3.38 -21.86 10.00
CA ILE A 29 -2.23 -20.99 9.68
C ILE A 29 -1.61 -21.37 8.34
N SER A 30 -1.49 -22.67 8.06
CA SER A 30 -0.95 -23.16 6.78
C SER A 30 -1.82 -22.71 5.59
N LEU A 31 -3.14 -22.68 5.75
CA LEU A 31 -4.06 -22.16 4.74
C LEU A 31 -3.93 -20.65 4.57
N LEU A 32 -3.75 -19.89 5.65
CA LEU A 32 -3.51 -18.44 5.58
C LEU A 32 -2.21 -18.12 4.82
N LEU A 33 -1.15 -18.89 5.06
CA LEU A 33 0.13 -18.76 4.36
C LEU A 33 0.01 -19.14 2.87
N ARG A 34 -0.78 -20.16 2.54
CA ARG A 34 -1.00 -20.59 1.16
C ARG A 34 -1.82 -19.58 0.35
N ALA A 35 -2.62 -18.76 1.01
CA ALA A 35 -3.40 -17.70 0.38
C ALA A 35 -2.56 -16.48 -0.04
N GLU A 36 -1.28 -16.39 0.38
CA GLU A 36 -0.40 -15.29 0.01
C GLU A 36 -0.09 -15.33 -1.50
N PRO A 37 -0.50 -14.31 -2.28
CA PRO A 37 -0.38 -14.34 -3.74
C PRO A 37 1.07 -14.30 -4.24
N TYR A 38 2.01 -13.85 -3.40
CA TYR A 38 3.43 -13.75 -3.74
C TYR A 38 4.29 -14.19 -2.56
N SER A 39 5.41 -14.87 -2.85
CA SER A 39 6.45 -15.04 -1.84
C SER A 39 7.05 -13.67 -1.50
N THR A 40 7.00 -13.29 -0.23
CA THR A 40 7.62 -12.08 0.34
C THR A 40 9.08 -11.91 -0.06
N SER A 41 9.78 -13.02 -0.30
CA SER A 41 11.16 -13.04 -0.81
C SER A 41 11.34 -12.34 -2.17
N ARG A 42 10.33 -12.38 -3.06
CA ARG A 42 10.42 -11.74 -4.38
C ARG A 42 10.32 -10.23 -4.32
N PHE A 43 9.49 -9.70 -3.40
CA PHE A 43 9.42 -8.26 -3.17
C PHE A 43 10.73 -7.73 -2.61
N GLY A 44 11.25 -8.36 -1.55
CA GLY A 44 12.55 -7.99 -0.97
C GLY A 44 13.71 -8.11 -1.96
N SER A 45 13.75 -9.17 -2.77
CA SER A 45 14.83 -9.37 -3.76
C SER A 45 14.78 -8.36 -4.92
N GLN A 46 13.60 -7.97 -5.40
CA GLN A 46 13.47 -6.92 -6.43
C GLN A 46 13.86 -5.54 -5.89
N CYS A 47 13.58 -5.28 -4.60
CA CYS A 47 13.98 -4.03 -3.94
C CYS A 47 15.49 -3.98 -3.66
N LEU A 48 16.12 -5.11 -3.31
CA LEU A 48 17.54 -5.20 -2.94
C LEU A 48 18.49 -5.41 -4.12
N GLN A 49 18.02 -5.95 -5.25
CA GLN A 49 18.87 -6.16 -6.43
C GLN A 49 19.25 -4.87 -7.15
N ASN A 50 18.45 -3.81 -7.01
CA ASN A 50 18.80 -2.49 -7.52
C ASN A 50 19.39 -1.65 -6.38
N ASN A 51 20.71 -1.49 -6.35
CA ASN A 51 21.41 -0.39 -5.66
C ASN A 51 20.99 1.02 -6.16
N ASN A 52 19.88 1.11 -6.90
CA ASN A 52 19.31 2.32 -7.47
C ASN A 52 18.05 2.66 -6.67
N ILE A 53 17.99 3.91 -6.19
CA ILE A 53 16.81 4.58 -5.66
C ILE A 53 15.59 4.14 -6.48
N MET A 54 14.62 3.45 -5.87
CA MET A 54 13.38 3.08 -6.57
C MET A 54 12.74 4.35 -7.12
N GLY A 55 12.50 4.38 -8.43
CA GLY A 55 11.80 5.48 -9.09
C GLY A 55 10.39 5.65 -8.52
N ILE A 56 9.82 6.84 -8.68
CA ILE A 56 8.50 7.20 -8.15
C ILE A 56 7.39 6.32 -8.76
N GLU A 57 7.48 5.99 -10.04
CA GLU A 57 6.53 5.09 -10.68
C GLU A 57 6.58 3.69 -10.04
N ASN A 58 7.77 3.27 -9.60
CA ASN A 58 7.98 1.99 -8.92
C ASN A 58 7.38 1.98 -7.50
N ILE A 59 7.29 3.12 -6.79
CA ILE A 59 6.72 3.15 -5.42
C ILE A 59 5.18 3.14 -5.43
N CYS A 60 4.55 3.90 -6.32
CA CYS A 60 3.10 3.88 -6.49
C CYS A 60 2.63 2.52 -7.02
N GLU A 61 3.35 1.95 -8.00
CA GLU A 61 3.04 0.61 -8.51
C GLU A 61 3.20 -0.46 -7.42
N LEU A 62 4.29 -0.40 -6.65
CA LEU A 62 4.48 -1.30 -5.51
C LEU A 62 3.32 -1.17 -4.52
N ALA A 63 2.95 0.04 -4.11
CA ALA A 63 1.81 0.27 -3.23
C ALA A 63 0.51 -0.34 -3.79
N ALA A 64 0.21 -0.12 -5.07
CA ALA A 64 -0.96 -0.73 -5.69
C ALA A 64 -0.92 -2.26 -5.61
N ARG A 65 0.21 -2.88 -5.96
CA ARG A 65 0.40 -4.34 -5.86
C ARG A 65 0.14 -4.85 -4.44
N MET A 66 0.50 -4.08 -3.42
CA MET A 66 0.32 -4.45 -2.01
C MET A 66 -1.12 -4.31 -1.52
N LEU A 67 -1.85 -3.33 -2.05
CA LEU A 67 -3.30 -3.22 -1.83
C LEU A 67 -4.03 -4.38 -2.51
N PHE A 68 -3.72 -4.65 -3.78
CA PHE A 68 -4.30 -5.77 -4.51
C PHE A 68 -3.97 -7.11 -3.87
N SER A 69 -2.73 -7.30 -3.38
CA SER A 69 -2.36 -8.53 -2.68
C SER A 69 -3.14 -8.73 -1.39
N ALA A 70 -3.50 -7.66 -0.66
CA ALA A 70 -4.36 -7.77 0.52
C ALA A 70 -5.77 -8.25 0.15
N VAL A 71 -6.37 -7.68 -0.89
CA VAL A 71 -7.71 -8.06 -1.37
C VAL A 71 -7.70 -9.47 -1.96
N GLU A 72 -6.65 -9.85 -2.70
CA GLU A 72 -6.47 -11.20 -3.21
C GLU A 72 -6.25 -12.22 -2.10
N TRP A 73 -5.44 -11.89 -1.11
CA TRP A 73 -5.25 -12.74 0.07
C TRP A 73 -6.59 -12.99 0.79
N ALA A 74 -7.38 -11.94 1.05
CA ALA A 74 -8.69 -12.07 1.70
C ALA A 74 -9.63 -13.02 0.92
N ARG A 75 -9.61 -12.99 -0.41
CA ARG A 75 -10.41 -13.90 -1.26
C ARG A 75 -9.98 -15.37 -1.21
N ASN A 76 -8.78 -15.66 -0.71
CA ASN A 76 -8.20 -17.00 -0.74
C ASN A 76 -8.01 -17.62 0.66
N ILE A 77 -8.25 -16.87 1.74
CA ILE A 77 -8.18 -17.40 3.11
C ILE A 77 -9.44 -18.21 3.45
N PRO A 78 -9.39 -19.11 4.45
CA PRO A 78 -10.57 -19.81 4.92
C PRO A 78 -11.66 -18.84 5.45
N PHE A 79 -12.93 -19.23 5.31
CA PHE A 79 -14.13 -18.56 5.83
C PHE A 79 -14.51 -17.23 5.19
N PHE A 80 -13.55 -16.35 4.87
CA PHE A 80 -13.88 -15.04 4.29
C PHE A 80 -14.68 -15.11 2.98
N PRO A 81 -14.35 -16.00 2.01
CA PRO A 81 -15.11 -16.12 0.77
C PRO A 81 -16.55 -16.62 0.97
N ASP A 82 -16.83 -17.28 2.11
CA ASP A 82 -18.14 -17.82 2.45
C ASP A 82 -19.05 -16.77 3.13
N LEU A 83 -18.49 -15.64 3.56
CA LEU A 83 -19.26 -14.52 4.08
C LEU A 83 -20.13 -13.88 3.00
N GLN A 84 -21.21 -13.23 3.41
CA GLN A 84 -22.03 -12.44 2.48
C GLN A 84 -21.18 -11.34 1.84
N VAL A 85 -21.33 -11.11 0.52
CA VAL A 85 -20.55 -10.08 -0.20
C VAL A 85 -20.64 -8.69 0.46
N PRO A 86 -21.80 -8.21 0.96
CA PRO A 86 -21.86 -6.98 1.73
C PRO A 86 -20.93 -6.96 2.95
N ASP A 87 -20.85 -8.05 3.69
CA ASP A 87 -19.97 -8.19 4.87
C ASP A 87 -18.50 -8.21 4.44
N GLN A 88 -18.15 -8.96 3.39
CA GLN A 88 -16.79 -8.96 2.82
C GLN A 88 -16.34 -7.54 2.45
N VAL A 89 -17.22 -6.76 1.81
CA VAL A 89 -16.94 -5.37 1.43
C VAL A 89 -16.84 -4.47 2.65
N ALA A 90 -17.72 -4.63 3.65
CA ALA A 90 -17.69 -3.83 4.87
C ALA A 90 -16.38 -4.03 5.66
N LEU A 91 -15.96 -5.29 5.83
CA LEU A 91 -14.71 -5.66 6.50
C LEU A 91 -13.50 -5.07 5.77
N LEU A 92 -13.40 -5.26 4.45
CA LEU A 92 -12.28 -4.72 3.67
C LEU A 92 -12.27 -3.19 3.61
N ARG A 93 -13.44 -2.53 3.53
CA ARG A 93 -13.53 -1.06 3.56
C ARG A 93 -12.98 -0.47 4.84
N LEU A 94 -13.23 -1.14 5.98
CA LEU A 94 -12.71 -0.68 7.26
C LEU A 94 -11.21 -0.97 7.41
N THR A 95 -10.74 -2.11 6.90
CA THR A 95 -9.43 -2.67 7.29
C THR A 95 -8.33 -2.56 6.24
N TRP A 96 -8.64 -2.10 5.02
CA TRP A 96 -7.67 -2.10 3.91
C TRP A 96 -6.37 -1.34 4.25
N SER A 97 -6.45 -0.24 5.01
CA SER A 97 -5.29 0.57 5.40
C SER A 97 -4.39 -0.17 6.38
N GLU A 98 -4.99 -0.88 7.33
CA GLU A 98 -4.25 -1.71 8.30
C GLU A 98 -3.57 -2.89 7.60
N LEU A 99 -4.28 -3.56 6.69
CA LEU A 99 -3.73 -4.62 5.85
C LEU A 99 -2.59 -4.13 4.95
N PHE A 100 -2.72 -2.91 4.40
CA PHE A 100 -1.69 -2.29 3.59
C PHE A 100 -0.40 -2.05 4.40
N VAL A 101 -0.50 -1.51 5.62
CA VAL A 101 0.67 -1.29 6.50
C VAL A 101 1.35 -2.61 6.86
N LEU A 102 0.57 -3.66 7.13
CA LEU A 102 1.10 -5.01 7.41
C LEU A 102 1.87 -5.55 6.20
N ASN A 103 1.30 -5.45 4.99
CA ASN A 103 2.00 -5.85 3.78
C ASN A 103 3.27 -5.00 3.59
N ALA A 104 3.21 -3.68 3.82
CA ALA A 104 4.33 -2.74 3.67
C ALA A 104 5.53 -3.16 4.53
N ALA A 105 5.26 -3.51 5.78
CA ALA A 105 6.26 -4.01 6.71
C ALA A 105 6.80 -5.39 6.29
N GLN A 106 5.91 -6.32 5.95
CA GLN A 106 6.27 -7.68 5.56
C GLN A 106 7.13 -7.73 4.28
N CYS A 107 6.90 -6.82 3.32
CA CYS A 107 7.67 -6.73 2.09
C CYS A 107 8.92 -5.84 2.20
N ALA A 108 9.18 -5.25 3.38
CA ALA A 108 10.24 -4.28 3.59
C ALA A 108 10.21 -3.13 2.56
N MET A 109 9.01 -2.55 2.35
CA MET A 109 8.80 -1.47 1.38
C MET A 109 9.77 -0.30 1.67
N PRO A 110 10.55 0.16 0.68
CA PRO A 110 11.45 1.29 0.87
C PRO A 110 10.66 2.59 0.91
N VAL A 111 10.59 3.19 2.10
CA VAL A 111 9.86 4.44 2.34
C VAL A 111 10.86 5.60 2.34
N HIS A 112 11.27 6.07 1.16
CA HIS A 112 12.18 7.21 1.05
C HIS A 112 11.40 8.52 0.82
N VAL A 113 11.82 9.59 1.52
CA VAL A 113 11.14 10.90 1.48
C VAL A 113 11.06 11.48 0.07
N ALA A 114 12.15 11.46 -0.71
CA ALA A 114 12.18 12.07 -2.04
C ALA A 114 11.23 11.39 -3.05
N PRO A 115 11.21 10.04 -3.20
CA PRO A 115 10.19 9.36 -4.00
C PRO A 115 8.75 9.64 -3.56
N LEU A 116 8.49 9.76 -2.25
CA LEU A 116 7.15 10.03 -1.72
C LEU A 116 6.69 11.45 -1.99
N LEU A 117 7.56 12.44 -1.81
CA LEU A 117 7.26 13.84 -2.16
C LEU A 117 6.87 13.95 -3.63
N ALA A 118 7.61 13.28 -4.51
CA ALA A 118 7.30 13.29 -5.92
C ALA A 118 6.06 12.43 -6.28
N ALA A 119 5.82 11.31 -5.58
CA ALA A 119 4.61 10.51 -5.69
C ALA A 119 3.35 11.29 -5.29
N ALA A 120 3.44 12.16 -4.29
CA ALA A 120 2.35 13.03 -3.87
C ALA A 120 2.16 14.27 -4.78
N GLY A 121 2.94 14.40 -5.85
CA GLY A 121 2.87 15.55 -6.77
C GLY A 121 3.46 16.85 -6.19
N LEU A 122 4.24 16.75 -5.11
CA LEU A 122 4.71 17.92 -4.34
C LEU A 122 6.08 18.44 -4.79
N HIS A 123 6.60 17.95 -5.92
CA HIS A 123 7.90 18.36 -6.46
C HIS A 123 7.81 19.56 -7.44
N ALA A 124 6.62 19.93 -7.88
CA ALA A 124 6.42 20.84 -9.02
C ALA A 124 5.85 22.23 -8.64
N SER A 125 5.44 22.47 -7.38
CA SER A 125 4.86 23.74 -6.94
C SER A 125 5.43 24.17 -5.59
N PRO A 126 5.78 25.45 -5.36
CA PRO A 126 6.26 25.91 -4.07
C PRO A 126 5.18 25.75 -3.01
N MET A 127 5.37 24.76 -2.14
CA MET A 127 4.51 24.51 -1.00
C MET A 127 4.71 25.58 0.09
N SER A 128 3.64 25.89 0.82
CA SER A 128 3.81 26.56 2.12
C SER A 128 4.60 25.64 3.06
N ALA A 129 5.40 26.22 3.95
CA ALA A 129 6.17 25.48 4.94
C ALA A 129 5.28 24.50 5.75
N ASP A 130 4.07 24.94 6.11
CA ASP A 130 3.09 24.13 6.84
C ASP A 130 2.69 22.84 6.11
N ARG A 131 2.53 22.88 4.78
CA ARG A 131 2.20 21.68 4.00
C ARG A 131 3.36 20.70 3.93
N VAL A 132 4.60 21.20 3.88
CA VAL A 132 5.79 20.35 3.92
C VAL A 132 5.87 19.64 5.26
N VAL A 133 5.67 20.38 6.36
CA VAL A 133 5.68 19.81 7.72
C VAL A 133 4.62 18.74 7.88
N ALA A 134 3.37 18.99 7.45
CA ALA A 134 2.29 18.01 7.52
C ALA A 134 2.61 16.74 6.71
N PHE A 135 3.16 16.89 5.51
CA PHE A 135 3.52 15.74 4.68
C PHE A 135 4.70 14.94 5.26
N MET A 136 5.69 15.61 5.85
CA MET A 136 6.77 14.93 6.57
C MET A 136 6.25 14.16 7.78
N ASP A 137 5.23 14.69 8.49
CA ASP A 137 4.58 13.98 9.58
C ASP A 137 3.84 12.72 9.09
N HIS A 138 3.16 12.81 7.94
CA HIS A 138 2.54 11.64 7.29
C HIS A 138 3.55 10.53 7.00
N ILE A 139 4.72 10.88 6.42
CA ILE A 139 5.80 9.93 6.17
C ILE A 139 6.29 9.32 7.49
N ARG A 140 6.53 10.17 8.50
CA ARG A 140 7.05 9.75 9.80
C ARG A 140 6.13 8.73 10.48
N VAL A 141 4.84 9.03 10.57
CA VAL A 141 3.86 8.16 11.23
C VAL A 141 3.76 6.81 10.51
N PHE A 142 3.78 6.80 9.17
CA PHE A 142 3.79 5.56 8.39
C PHE A 142 5.07 4.74 8.63
N GLN A 143 6.25 5.36 8.52
CA GLN A 143 7.54 4.71 8.74
C GLN A 143 7.65 4.12 10.16
N GLU A 144 7.16 4.85 11.16
CA GLU A 144 7.21 4.42 12.55
C GLU A 144 6.45 3.10 12.76
N GLN A 145 5.28 2.93 12.15
CA GLN A 145 4.52 1.68 12.30
C GLN A 145 5.19 0.51 11.57
N VAL A 146 5.73 0.75 10.38
CA VAL A 146 6.49 -0.26 9.63
C VAL A 146 7.73 -0.71 10.42
N GLU A 147 8.49 0.23 10.99
CA GLU A 147 9.70 -0.07 11.74
C GLU A 147 9.40 -0.82 13.05
N LYS A 148 8.30 -0.47 13.75
CA LYS A 148 7.87 -1.20 14.96
C LYS A 148 7.61 -2.69 14.71
N LEU A 149 7.01 -3.03 13.57
CA LEU A 149 6.79 -4.43 13.15
C LEU A 149 8.13 -5.11 12.80
N LYS A 150 9.01 -4.40 12.08
CA LYS A 150 10.33 -4.92 11.70
C LYS A 150 11.22 -5.19 12.91
N VAL A 151 11.28 -4.29 13.89
CA VAL A 151 12.04 -4.45 15.14
C VAL A 151 11.52 -5.63 15.97
N LEU A 152 10.22 -5.90 15.94
CA LEU A 152 9.62 -7.07 16.60
C LEU A 152 9.97 -8.39 15.88
N GLN A 153 10.55 -8.31 14.69
CA GLN A 153 10.87 -9.44 13.81
C GLN A 153 9.65 -10.35 13.61
N VAL A 154 8.54 -9.74 13.18
CA VAL A 154 7.32 -10.49 12.88
C VAL A 154 7.58 -11.44 11.72
N ASP A 155 7.27 -12.73 11.89
CA ASP A 155 7.44 -13.74 10.85
C ASP A 155 6.21 -13.85 9.93
N SER A 156 6.30 -14.67 8.88
CA SER A 156 5.21 -14.82 7.90
C SER A 156 3.91 -15.38 8.47
N ALA A 157 3.98 -16.30 9.43
CA ALA A 157 2.80 -16.92 10.03
C ALA A 157 2.11 -15.92 10.96
N GLU A 158 2.89 -15.16 11.73
CA GLU A 158 2.39 -14.08 12.58
C GLU A 158 1.74 -12.98 11.75
N TYR A 159 2.36 -12.53 10.65
CA TYR A 159 1.73 -11.58 9.73
C TYR A 159 0.40 -12.10 9.20
N SER A 160 0.34 -13.36 8.79
CA SER A 160 -0.88 -13.98 8.27
C SER A 160 -2.00 -14.00 9.31
N CYS A 161 -1.68 -14.35 10.56
CA CYS A 161 -2.66 -14.35 11.65
C CYS A 161 -3.09 -12.92 12.03
N ILE A 162 -2.15 -11.98 12.13
CA ILE A 162 -2.44 -10.57 12.43
C ILE A 162 -3.36 -9.98 11.36
N LYS A 163 -3.10 -10.24 10.07
CA LYS A 163 -3.99 -9.85 8.98
C LYS A 163 -5.40 -10.43 9.14
N ALA A 164 -5.52 -11.68 9.56
CA ALA A 164 -6.82 -12.30 9.79
C ALA A 164 -7.56 -11.67 10.99
N ILE A 165 -6.86 -11.39 12.09
CA ILE A 165 -7.42 -10.71 13.27
C ILE A 165 -7.91 -9.30 12.92
N VAL A 166 -7.13 -8.55 12.13
CA VAL A 166 -7.50 -7.23 11.61
C VAL A 166 -8.74 -7.33 10.72
N LEU A 167 -8.74 -8.27 9.76
CA LEU A 167 -9.81 -8.40 8.78
C LEU A 167 -11.14 -8.81 9.40
N PHE A 168 -11.14 -9.79 10.31
CA PHE A 168 -12.34 -10.27 11.00
C PHE A 168 -12.68 -9.35 12.19
N THR A 169 -12.96 -8.08 11.93
CA THR A 169 -13.35 -7.13 12.98
C THR A 169 -14.87 -6.97 13.07
N THR A 170 -15.39 -6.91 14.29
CA THR A 170 -16.80 -6.59 14.57
C THR A 170 -17.10 -5.09 14.50
N ASP A 171 -16.05 -4.25 14.39
CA ASP A 171 -16.17 -2.79 14.27
C ASP A 171 -16.76 -2.35 12.91
N ALA A 172 -16.88 -3.25 11.94
CA ALA A 172 -17.39 -2.92 10.61
C ALA A 172 -18.92 -2.66 10.64
N CYS A 173 -19.32 -1.52 10.08
CA CYS A 173 -20.73 -1.14 10.02
C CYS A 173 -21.52 -2.04 9.07
N GLY A 174 -22.69 -2.51 9.52
CA GLY A 174 -23.66 -3.21 8.66
C GLY A 174 -23.40 -4.70 8.45
N LEU A 175 -22.60 -5.33 9.31
CA LEU A 175 -22.41 -6.78 9.30
C LEU A 175 -23.72 -7.53 9.52
N SER A 176 -23.97 -8.55 8.70
CA SER A 176 -25.16 -9.39 8.80
C SER A 176 -25.10 -10.40 9.94
N ASP A 177 -23.91 -10.94 10.24
CA ASP A 177 -23.68 -11.90 11.33
C ASP A 177 -22.42 -11.54 12.13
N VAL A 178 -22.59 -10.63 13.09
CA VAL A 178 -21.50 -10.15 13.97
C VAL A 178 -20.91 -11.29 14.81
N ALA A 179 -21.75 -12.21 15.30
CA ALA A 179 -21.31 -13.31 16.14
C ALA A 179 -20.41 -14.30 15.37
N HIS A 180 -20.76 -14.57 14.11
CA HIS A 180 -19.90 -15.37 13.25
C HIS A 180 -18.55 -14.69 13.01
N VAL A 181 -18.53 -13.39 12.67
CA VAL A 181 -17.28 -12.63 12.47
C VAL A 181 -16.42 -12.63 13.74
N GLU A 182 -17.02 -12.42 14.91
CA GLU A 182 -16.32 -12.49 16.21
C GLU A 182 -15.66 -13.86 16.43
N SER A 183 -16.37 -14.95 16.13
CA SER A 183 -15.82 -16.31 16.24
C SER A 183 -14.63 -16.57 15.29
N LEU A 184 -14.61 -15.93 14.11
CA LEU A 184 -13.49 -16.00 13.18
C LEU A 184 -12.28 -15.20 13.69
N GLN A 185 -12.53 -14.06 14.34
CA GLN A 185 -11.49 -13.28 15.00
C GLN A 185 -10.86 -14.05 16.16
N GLU A 186 -11.67 -14.62 17.04
CA GLU A 186 -11.22 -15.43 18.18
C GLU A 186 -10.40 -16.63 17.70
N LYS A 187 -10.88 -17.35 16.68
CA LYS A 187 -10.13 -18.45 16.05
C LYS A 187 -8.75 -18.00 15.57
N SER A 188 -8.66 -16.81 14.98
CA SER A 188 -7.40 -16.25 14.49
C SER A 188 -6.45 -15.85 15.64
N GLN A 189 -6.98 -15.34 16.75
CA GLN A 189 -6.21 -15.04 17.95
C GLN A 189 -5.70 -16.31 18.63
N CYS A 190 -6.54 -17.34 18.81
CA CYS A 190 -6.13 -18.62 19.38
C CYS A 190 -5.05 -19.30 18.54
N ALA A 191 -5.17 -19.25 17.21
CA ALA A 191 -4.14 -19.78 16.31
C ALA A 191 -2.79 -19.06 16.51
N LEU A 192 -2.81 -17.71 16.59
CA LEU A 192 -1.61 -16.91 16.83
C LEU A 192 -0.98 -17.21 18.19
N GLU A 193 -1.80 -17.29 19.25
CA GLU A 193 -1.33 -17.58 20.61
C GLU A 193 -0.60 -18.92 20.67
N GLU A 194 -1.21 -19.96 20.10
CA GLU A 194 -0.62 -21.29 20.04
C GLU A 194 0.66 -21.32 19.21
N TYR A 195 0.65 -20.67 18.04
CA TYR A 195 1.83 -20.56 17.20
C TYR A 195 2.99 -19.91 17.95
N VAL A 196 2.72 -18.77 18.61
CA VAL A 196 3.74 -18.05 19.37
C VAL A 196 4.27 -18.88 20.54
N ARG A 197 3.38 -19.54 21.29
CA ARG A 197 3.74 -20.41 22.42
C ARG A 197 4.64 -21.57 22.00
N SER A 198 4.41 -22.14 20.81
CA SER A 198 5.17 -23.27 20.29
C SER A 198 6.49 -22.85 19.63
N GLN A 199 6.50 -21.79 18.81
CA GLN A 199 7.68 -21.35 18.06
C GLN A 199 8.62 -20.45 18.87
N TYR A 200 8.08 -19.71 19.84
CA TYR A 200 8.84 -18.75 20.66
C TYR A 200 8.68 -19.03 22.17
N PRO A 201 9.02 -20.24 22.66
CA PRO A 201 8.84 -20.60 24.07
C PRO A 201 9.67 -19.70 25.02
N ASN A 202 10.76 -19.12 24.52
CA ASN A 202 11.62 -18.20 25.27
C ASN A 202 11.13 -16.73 25.25
N GLN A 203 10.01 -16.42 24.58
CA GLN A 203 9.44 -15.08 24.50
C GLN A 203 7.96 -15.09 24.97
N PRO A 204 7.67 -15.34 26.25
CA PRO A 204 6.30 -15.53 26.74
C PRO A 204 5.39 -14.31 26.51
N ASN A 205 5.96 -13.11 26.41
CA ASN A 205 5.22 -11.87 26.18
C ASN A 205 5.03 -11.53 24.69
N ARG A 206 5.48 -12.37 23.76
CA ARG A 206 5.46 -12.07 22.32
C ARG A 206 4.04 -11.94 21.77
N PHE A 207 3.12 -12.82 22.18
CA PHE A 207 1.72 -12.76 21.77
C PHE A 207 1.10 -11.40 22.12
N GLY A 208 1.24 -10.96 23.38
CA GLY A 208 0.78 -9.64 23.81
C GLY A 208 1.44 -8.48 23.06
N LYS A 209 2.76 -8.57 22.78
CA LYS A 209 3.47 -7.55 21.98
C LYS A 209 2.91 -7.43 20.56
N LEU A 210 2.54 -8.55 19.93
CA LEU A 210 1.93 -8.59 18.59
C LEU A 210 0.53 -7.97 18.63
N LEU A 211 -0.33 -8.35 19.58
CA LEU A 211 -1.66 -7.76 19.73
C LEU A 211 -1.62 -6.25 20.00
N LEU A 212 -0.64 -5.78 20.78
CA LEU A 212 -0.42 -4.36 21.03
C LEU A 212 0.04 -3.57 19.78
N ARG A 213 0.33 -4.24 18.66
CA ARG A 213 0.53 -3.55 17.38
C ARG A 213 -0.80 -3.16 16.73
N LEU A 214 -1.88 -3.92 16.93
CA LEU A 214 -3.18 -3.68 16.28
C LEU A 214 -3.70 -2.24 16.51
N PRO A 215 -3.75 -1.70 17.75
CA PRO A 215 -4.20 -0.31 17.94
C PRO A 215 -3.26 0.71 17.30
N SER A 216 -1.97 0.38 17.16
CA SER A 216 -0.98 1.27 16.56
C SER A 216 -1.11 1.33 15.03
N LEU A 217 -1.66 0.30 14.37
CA LEU A 217 -1.92 0.33 12.92
C LEU A 217 -2.93 1.43 12.57
N ARG A 218 -3.93 1.64 13.43
CA ARG A 218 -4.98 2.65 13.28
C ARG A 218 -4.48 4.10 13.38
N THR A 219 -3.26 4.34 13.88
CA THR A 219 -2.68 5.70 13.90
C THR A 219 -2.30 6.19 12.50
N VAL A 220 -2.11 5.27 11.56
CA VAL A 220 -1.93 5.61 10.15
C VAL A 220 -3.32 5.64 9.51
N SER A 221 -3.87 6.84 9.31
CA SER A 221 -5.19 6.96 8.67
C SER A 221 -5.14 6.52 7.21
N SER A 222 -6.29 6.04 6.69
CA SER A 222 -6.48 5.77 5.27
C SER A 222 -6.08 6.94 4.39
N SER A 223 -6.47 8.16 4.78
CA SER A 223 -6.15 9.39 4.04
C SER A 223 -4.65 9.66 3.92
N VAL A 224 -3.86 9.30 4.94
CA VAL A 224 -2.40 9.41 4.92
C VAL A 224 -1.82 8.46 3.86
N ILE A 225 -2.27 7.20 3.85
CA ILE A 225 -1.82 6.21 2.87
C ILE A 225 -2.20 6.65 1.44
N GLU A 226 -3.41 7.17 1.26
CA GLU A 226 -3.88 7.69 -0.02
C GLU A 226 -2.98 8.82 -0.54
N GLN A 227 -2.67 9.79 0.32
CA GLN A 227 -1.79 10.92 -0.01
C GLN A 227 -0.37 10.50 -0.34
N LEU A 228 0.17 9.52 0.39
CA LEU A 228 1.54 9.05 0.20
C LEU A 228 1.71 8.24 -1.09
N PHE A 229 0.72 7.41 -1.44
CA PHE A 229 0.93 6.36 -2.44
C PHE A 229 -0.06 6.37 -3.62
N PHE A 230 -1.28 6.87 -3.43
CA PHE A 230 -2.39 6.64 -4.36
C PHE A 230 -2.89 7.87 -5.10
N VAL A 231 -2.52 9.10 -4.69
CA VAL A 231 -2.96 10.35 -5.36
C VAL A 231 -2.69 10.34 -6.87
N ARG A 232 -1.53 9.84 -7.33
CA ARG A 232 -1.23 9.75 -8.77
C ARG A 232 -2.00 8.67 -9.52
N LEU A 233 -2.54 7.68 -8.80
CA LEU A 233 -3.21 6.52 -9.40
C LEU A 233 -4.73 6.71 -9.48
N VAL A 234 -5.34 7.25 -8.42
CA VAL A 234 -6.81 7.37 -8.29
C VAL A 234 -7.27 8.81 -8.00
N GLY A 235 -6.34 9.77 -7.95
CA GLY A 235 -6.65 11.17 -7.69
C GLY A 235 -7.19 11.38 -6.27
N LYS A 236 -8.35 12.02 -6.18
CA LYS A 236 -9.06 12.28 -4.92
C LYS A 236 -10.08 11.18 -4.56
N THR A 237 -10.13 10.10 -5.34
CA THR A 237 -11.10 9.00 -5.14
C THR A 237 -10.65 8.16 -3.95
N PRO A 238 -11.43 8.07 -2.86
CA PRO A 238 -11.06 7.27 -1.70
C PRO A 238 -11.01 5.78 -2.05
N ILE A 239 -9.99 5.07 -1.58
CA ILE A 239 -9.77 3.65 -1.87
C ILE A 239 -10.95 2.80 -1.40
N GLU A 240 -11.58 3.16 -0.28
CA GLU A 240 -12.79 2.51 0.26
C GLU A 240 -13.93 2.38 -0.77
N THR A 241 -14.03 3.33 -1.72
CA THR A 241 -15.06 3.31 -2.77
C THR A 241 -14.76 2.27 -3.84
N LEU A 242 -13.48 1.92 -4.01
CA LEU A 242 -12.96 0.99 -5.02
C LEU A 242 -12.88 -0.45 -4.53
N ILE A 243 -12.91 -0.68 -3.21
CA ILE A 243 -12.77 -2.01 -2.59
C ILE A 243 -13.74 -3.04 -3.17
N ARG A 244 -15.00 -2.65 -3.39
CA ARG A 244 -16.01 -3.56 -3.95
C ARG A 244 -15.60 -4.05 -5.34
N ASP A 245 -15.14 -3.14 -6.19
CA ASP A 245 -14.76 -3.47 -7.55
C ASP A 245 -13.47 -4.32 -7.54
N MET A 246 -12.50 -3.99 -6.68
CA MET A 246 -11.29 -4.80 -6.49
C MET A 246 -11.62 -6.24 -6.05
N LEU A 247 -12.56 -6.40 -5.12
CA LEU A 247 -13.00 -7.70 -4.61
C LEU A 247 -13.68 -8.54 -5.72
N LEU A 248 -14.54 -7.91 -6.53
CA LEU A 248 -15.33 -8.60 -7.54
C LEU A 248 -14.59 -8.81 -8.89
N SER A 249 -13.49 -8.11 -9.14
CA SER A 249 -12.72 -8.18 -10.40
C SER A 249 -11.89 -9.47 -10.57
N GLY A 250 -12.30 -10.59 -9.98
CA GLY A 250 -11.49 -11.79 -9.85
C GLY A 250 -11.02 -12.39 -11.19
N SER A 251 -9.72 -12.70 -11.25
CA SER A 251 -9.01 -13.54 -12.24
C SER A 251 -8.90 -13.03 -13.67
N SER A 252 -7.93 -12.12 -13.93
CA SER A 252 -7.16 -11.99 -15.21
C SER A 252 -6.00 -10.96 -15.16
N PHE A 253 -5.44 -10.64 -13.99
CA PHE A 253 -4.25 -9.78 -13.96
C PHE A 253 -2.97 -10.62 -13.86
N SER A 254 -2.35 -10.88 -15.00
CA SER A 254 -0.99 -11.41 -15.09
C SER A 254 0.00 -10.27 -14.80
N TRP A 255 0.33 -10.11 -13.51
CA TRP A 255 1.18 -9.04 -12.97
C TRP A 255 2.69 -9.05 -13.30
N PRO A 256 3.33 -10.01 -13.99
CA PRO A 256 4.76 -9.86 -14.26
C PRO A 256 5.10 -8.86 -15.39
N TYR A 257 4.11 -8.33 -16.13
CA TYR A 257 4.39 -7.63 -17.40
C TYR A 257 3.58 -6.36 -17.71
N MET A 258 2.81 -5.77 -16.80
CA MET A 258 1.94 -4.64 -17.18
C MET A 258 2.53 -3.27 -16.80
N PRO A 259 2.80 -2.38 -17.78
CA PRO A 259 3.02 -0.96 -17.52
C PRO A 259 1.69 -0.22 -17.27
N ILE A 260 1.67 0.64 -16.24
CA ILE A 260 0.84 1.85 -15.98
C ILE A 260 -0.71 1.75 -16.00
N HIS A 261 -1.36 0.71 -16.52
CA HIS A 261 -2.83 0.59 -16.46
C HIS A 261 -3.30 -0.31 -15.31
N ILE A 262 -3.10 0.17 -14.08
CA ILE A 262 -3.38 -0.54 -12.82
C ILE A 262 -4.86 -0.49 -12.41
N PHE A 263 -5.61 0.49 -12.90
CA PHE A 263 -7.06 0.60 -12.69
C PHE A 263 -7.79 0.39 -14.02
N PRO A 264 -8.96 -0.29 -14.04
CA PRO A 264 -9.83 -0.31 -15.21
C PRO A 264 -9.95 1.10 -15.80
N THR A 265 -9.94 1.25 -17.12
CA THR A 265 -9.99 2.56 -17.80
C THR A 265 -11.18 3.42 -17.36
N HIS A 266 -12.24 2.80 -16.82
CA HIS A 266 -13.40 3.49 -16.25
C HIS A 266 -13.16 4.11 -14.85
N LEU A 267 -12.09 3.70 -14.17
CA LEU A 267 -11.65 4.21 -12.86
C LEU A 267 -10.45 5.16 -12.97
N GLN A 268 -9.76 5.19 -14.11
CA GLN A 268 -8.76 6.22 -14.44
C GLN A 268 -9.48 7.53 -14.81
N VAL A 269 -9.90 8.31 -13.81
CA VAL A 269 -10.34 9.70 -14.05
C VAL A 269 -9.16 10.45 -14.66
N ARG A 270 -9.29 10.80 -15.95
CA ARG A 270 -8.30 11.55 -16.73
C ARG A 270 -7.94 12.83 -15.96
N TYR A 271 -6.75 12.85 -15.35
CA TYR A 271 -6.14 14.10 -14.89
C TYR A 271 -6.02 15.01 -16.11
N LYS A 272 -6.86 16.03 -16.17
CA LYS A 272 -6.79 17.08 -17.18
C LYS A 272 -6.10 18.25 -16.47
N PRO A 273 -4.81 18.53 -16.75
CA PRO A 273 -4.15 19.67 -16.15
C PRO A 273 -4.95 20.93 -16.49
N SER A 274 -5.11 21.83 -15.53
CA SER A 274 -5.74 23.13 -15.73
C SER A 274 -4.98 23.89 -16.81
N GLU A 275 -5.68 24.64 -17.67
CA GLU A 275 -5.11 25.40 -18.80
C GLU A 275 -3.97 26.37 -18.37
N GLU A 276 -3.93 26.74 -17.08
CA GLU A 276 -2.87 27.54 -16.46
C GLU A 276 -1.49 26.84 -16.41
N GLU A 277 -1.44 25.50 -16.39
CA GLU A 277 -0.16 24.75 -16.39
C GLU A 277 0.42 24.59 -17.81
N ALA A 278 -0.39 24.72 -18.86
CA ALA A 278 0.04 24.54 -20.25
C ALA A 278 0.75 25.77 -20.83
N GLU A 279 0.49 26.98 -20.31
CA GLU A 279 1.10 28.22 -20.79
C GLU A 279 2.56 28.39 -20.32
N LEU A 280 2.93 27.80 -19.20
CA LEU A 280 4.30 27.90 -18.65
C LEU A 280 5.32 27.06 -19.41
N ASP A 281 4.90 25.99 -20.08
CA ASP A 281 5.79 25.09 -20.84
C ASP A 281 5.98 25.53 -22.32
N GLY A 282 5.15 26.47 -22.79
CA GLY A 282 5.21 27.00 -24.17
C GLY A 282 6.27 28.09 -24.40
N ALA A 283 6.75 28.76 -23.34
CA ALA A 283 7.67 29.89 -23.47
C ALA A 283 9.16 29.48 -23.58
N GLY A 284 9.51 28.23 -23.32
CA GLY A 284 10.90 27.76 -23.23
C GLY A 284 11.50 27.15 -24.51
N ARG A 285 10.73 26.98 -25.59
CA ARG A 285 11.18 26.26 -26.80
C ARG A 285 11.08 27.09 -28.08
N SER A 286 11.70 28.27 -28.09
CA SER A 286 11.79 29.10 -29.31
C SER A 286 13.17 29.70 -29.53
N ASN A 287 14.27 29.02 -29.16
CA ASN A 287 15.59 29.52 -29.54
C ASN A 287 16.73 28.49 -29.61
N GLN A 288 16.49 27.34 -30.24
CA GLN A 288 17.61 26.42 -30.56
C GLN A 288 17.27 25.49 -31.72
N ARG A 289 17.21 26.03 -32.94
CA ARG A 289 17.40 25.27 -34.19
C ARG A 289 17.51 26.20 -35.40
N ALA A 290 18.71 26.72 -35.65
CA ALA A 290 19.23 27.03 -36.97
C ALA A 290 20.70 27.42 -36.82
N GLY A 291 21.62 26.68 -37.44
CA GLY A 291 23.02 27.10 -37.51
C GLY A 291 24.04 25.98 -37.46
N ALA A 292 23.94 24.99 -38.34
CA ALA A 292 25.07 24.12 -38.68
C ALA A 292 25.04 23.82 -40.17
N ALA A 293 25.72 24.66 -40.96
CA ALA A 293 26.64 24.29 -42.04
C ALA A 293 26.84 25.45 -43.05
N LEU A 294 28.12 25.59 -43.44
CA LEU A 294 28.66 26.15 -44.70
C LEU A 294 29.26 27.57 -44.71
N PHE A 295 30.43 27.63 -45.36
CA PHE A 295 31.18 28.74 -45.98
C PHE A 295 32.26 29.52 -45.19
N THR A 296 33.49 28.99 -45.28
CA THR A 296 34.69 29.51 -45.98
C THR A 296 34.91 31.02 -46.20
N GLU A 297 36.12 31.44 -45.80
CA GLU A 297 37.04 32.50 -46.31
C GLU A 297 36.93 34.00 -45.90
N ARG A 298 38.12 34.46 -45.43
CA ARG A 298 38.81 35.76 -45.57
C ARG A 298 38.24 37.05 -44.97
N GLY A 299 39.12 37.72 -44.21
CA GLY A 299 39.40 39.16 -44.44
C GLY A 299 39.52 40.05 -43.20
N LEU A 300 40.77 40.28 -42.79
CA LEU A 300 41.39 41.52 -42.29
C LEU A 300 40.68 42.49 -41.30
N MET A 301 41.48 42.81 -40.26
CA MET A 301 41.82 44.14 -39.71
C MET A 301 40.85 44.91 -38.78
N ASP A 302 41.30 44.97 -37.51
CA ASP A 302 41.78 46.18 -36.80
C ASP A 302 40.82 47.02 -35.92
N GLN A 303 41.41 47.43 -34.78
CA GLN A 303 41.12 48.52 -33.85
C GLN A 303 40.16 48.35 -32.64
N SER A 304 40.77 48.66 -31.49
CA SER A 304 40.27 48.83 -30.12
C SER A 304 39.60 50.23 -29.91
N PRO A 305 39.40 50.73 -28.67
CA PRO A 305 38.19 50.65 -27.86
C PRO A 305 37.59 52.03 -27.49
N THR A 306 36.34 52.13 -26.97
CA THR A 306 35.91 53.25 -26.08
C THR A 306 34.50 53.08 -25.46
N HIS A 307 34.47 52.95 -24.13
CA HIS A 307 33.71 53.70 -23.11
C HIS A 307 32.37 54.43 -23.44
N ILE A 308 31.32 54.15 -22.62
CA ILE A 308 30.44 55.09 -21.84
C ILE A 308 28.94 54.70 -21.75
N SER A 309 28.52 54.43 -20.50
CA SER A 309 27.23 54.65 -19.80
C SER A 309 25.86 54.53 -20.49
N SER A 310 24.93 53.81 -19.84
CA SER A 310 23.69 54.42 -19.31
C SER A 310 22.97 53.48 -18.34
N LEU A 311 22.69 54.00 -17.14
CA LEU A 311 21.83 53.42 -16.11
C LEU A 311 20.38 53.29 -16.61
N LYS A 312 19.72 52.17 -16.30
CA LYS A 312 18.27 52.03 -16.39
C LYS A 312 17.70 51.77 -14.98
N LYS A 313 16.87 52.71 -14.50
CA LYS A 313 16.10 52.64 -13.25
C LYS A 313 15.01 51.55 -13.32
N PRO A 314 14.58 50.96 -12.19
CA PRO A 314 13.45 50.02 -12.15
C PRO A 314 12.09 50.75 -12.14
N PRO A 315 10.99 50.13 -12.61
CA PRO A 315 9.67 50.73 -12.56
C PRO A 315 8.99 50.55 -11.20
N THR A 316 8.32 51.61 -10.78
CA THR A 316 7.44 51.73 -9.61
C THR A 316 6.07 51.07 -9.89
N ILE A 317 5.61 50.23 -8.96
CA ILE A 317 4.25 49.68 -8.92
C ILE A 317 3.33 50.74 -8.31
N GLN A 318 2.26 51.13 -9.03
CA GLN A 318 1.12 51.82 -8.43
C GLN A 318 0.03 50.80 -8.11
N LEU A 319 -0.45 50.84 -6.87
CA LEU A 319 -1.61 50.11 -6.38
C LEU A 319 -2.85 50.98 -6.52
N PHE A 320 -3.89 50.45 -7.15
CA PHE A 320 -5.29 50.65 -6.80
C PHE A 320 -6.03 49.33 -6.99
#